data_AF-A0A952TC55-F1
#
_entry.id   AF-A0A952TC55-F1
#
_cell.length_a   1.000
_cell.length_b   1.000
_cell.length_c   1.000
_cell.angle_alpha   90.00
_cell.angle_beta   90.00
_cell.angle_gamma   90.00
#
_symmetry.space_group_name_H-M   'P 1'
#
loop_
_entity.id
_entity.type
_entity.pdbx_description
1 polymer ?
#
loop_
_entity_poly.entity_id
_entity_poly.type
_entity_poly.pdbx_seq_one_letter_code
_entity_poly.pdbx_strand_id
1 'polypeptide(L)' 'MDQQKRITKEIFIEDLVNDFPEAIQYLMDKGIRCLVCGEPIWGTLEQASKEKKFDDNQIEIFVDDLNRLIFKSNLS' A
#
# COMPACT_ATOMS: atom_id res chain seq x y z
N MET A 1 -16.40 8.34 -17.53
CA MET A 1 -16.49 8.11 -16.07
C MET A 1 -15.18 7.50 -15.68
N ASP A 2 -14.16 8.35 -15.59
CA ASP A 2 -12.79 8.00 -15.27
C ASP A 2 -12.79 7.46 -13.84
N GLN A 3 -12.69 6.15 -13.72
CA GLN A 3 -12.61 5.47 -12.44
C GLN A 3 -11.23 5.76 -11.88
N GLN A 4 -11.09 6.91 -11.23
CA GLN A 4 -9.92 7.24 -10.45
C GLN A 4 -9.88 6.24 -9.28
N LYS A 5 -9.18 5.11 -9.47
CA LYS A 5 -8.92 4.10 -8.43
C LYS A 5 -8.20 4.84 -7.29
N ARG A 6 -8.97 5.31 -6.31
CA ARG A 6 -8.41 5.84 -5.07
C ARG A 6 -7.98 4.66 -4.24
N ILE A 7 -6.71 4.64 -3.88
CA ILE A 7 -6.22 3.71 -2.87
C ILE A 7 -6.85 4.13 -1.54
N THR A 8 -7.36 3.17 -0.80
CA THR A 8 -7.86 3.37 0.57
C THR A 8 -7.11 2.42 1.51
N LYS A 9 -7.17 2.68 2.81
CA LYS A 9 -6.54 1.81 3.82
C LYS A 9 -7.14 0.40 3.88
N GLU A 10 -8.34 0.23 3.32
CA GLU A 10 -9.03 -1.04 3.19
C GLU A 10 -8.59 -1.82 1.95
N ILE A 11 -7.75 -1.24 1.08
CA ILE A 11 -7.23 -1.96 -0.08
C ILE A 11 -6.40 -3.16 0.38
N PHE A 12 -6.56 -4.29 -0.30
CA PHE A 12 -5.64 -5.40 -0.16
C PHE A 12 -4.30 -5.01 -0.73
N ILE A 13 -3.23 -5.29 0.02
CA ILE A 13 -1.87 -5.07 -0.48
C ILE A 13 -1.65 -5.86 -1.77
N GLU A 14 -2.26 -7.05 -1.88
CA GLU A 14 -2.20 -7.90 -3.09
C GLU A 14 -2.76 -7.18 -4.32
N ASP A 15 -3.98 -6.65 -4.23
CA ASP A 15 -4.59 -5.88 -5.32
C ASP A 15 -3.76 -4.62 -5.63
N LEU A 16 -3.32 -3.91 -4.59
CA LEU A 16 -2.49 -2.71 -4.73
C LEU A 16 -1.20 -3.00 -5.51
N VAL A 17 -0.47 -4.06 -5.16
CA VAL A 17 0.81 -4.38 -5.82
C VAL A 17 0.63 -5.04 -7.17
N ASN A 18 -0.49 -5.73 -7.40
CA ASN A 18 -0.86 -6.32 -8.67
C ASN A 18 -1.26 -5.25 -9.70
N ASP A 19 -2.04 -4.25 -9.29
CA ASP A 19 -2.36 -3.08 -10.12
C ASP A 19 -1.17 -2.11 -10.23
N PHE A 20 -0.43 -1.91 -9.14
CA PHE A 20 0.64 -0.91 -9.02
C PHE A 20 1.90 -1.51 -8.36
N PRO A 21 2.79 -2.15 -9.14
CA PRO A 21 3.99 -2.77 -8.59
C PRO A 21 4.96 -1.77 -7.94
N GLU A 22 4.87 -0.48 -8.25
CA GLU A 22 5.65 0.58 -7.60
C GLU A 22 5.29 0.77 -6.12
N ALA A 23 4.06 0.43 -5.73
CA ALA A 23 3.65 0.44 -4.33
C ALA A 23 4.49 -0.55 -3.50
N ILE A 24 5.00 -1.63 -4.10
CA ILE A 24 5.92 -2.57 -3.43
C ILE A 24 7.15 -1.82 -2.94
N GLN A 25 7.75 -0.98 -3.78
CA GLN A 25 8.96 -0.21 -3.42
C GLN A 25 8.68 0.71 -2.23
N TYR A 26 7.52 1.37 -2.23
CA TYR A 26 7.08 2.23 -1.12
C TYR A 26 6.86 1.44 0.18
N LEU A 27 6.13 0.33 0.14
CA LEU A 27 5.88 -0.51 1.31
C LEU A 27 7.18 -1.10 1.88
N MET A 28 8.12 -1.45 1.01
CA MET A 28 9.46 -1.90 1.41
C MET A 28 10.25 -0.80 2.13
N ASP A 29 10.22 0.44 1.63
CA ASP A 29 10.84 1.60 2.28
C ASP A 29 10.30 1.83 3.69
N LYS A 30 8.98 1.69 3.87
CA LYS A 30 8.32 1.80 5.18
C LYS A 30 8.51 0.60 6.10
N GLY A 31 9.17 -0.47 5.64
CA GLY A 31 9.33 -1.69 6.42
C GLY A 31 8.03 -2.47 6.62
N ILE A 32 7.00 -2.19 5.81
CA ILE A 32 5.75 -2.96 5.70
C ILE A 32 6.03 -4.19 4.82
N ARG A 33 7.09 -4.94 5.20
CA ARG A 33 7.49 -6.20 4.61
C ARG A 33 7.70 -7.19 5.74
N CYS A 34 6.96 -8.29 5.71
CA CYS A 34 7.25 -9.47 6.53
C CYS A 34 7.27 -10.67 5.57
N LEU A 35 8.40 -10.84 4.87
CA LEU A 35 8.74 -12.11 4.22
C LEU A 35 9.67 -12.86 5.17
N VAL A 36 9.17 -13.18 6.36
CA VAL A 36 9.87 -14.11 7.24
C VAL A 36 9.07 -15.40 7.18
N CYS A 37 9.70 -16.43 6.60
CA CYS A 37 9.27 -17.82 6.71
C CYS A 37 8.12 -18.32 5.79
N GLY A 38 8.08 -17.88 4.53
CA GLY A 38 7.54 -18.71 3.44
C GLY A 38 6.12 -18.44 2.95
N GLU A 39 5.30 -17.64 3.63
CA GLU A 39 3.97 -17.26 3.15
C GLU A 39 3.71 -15.76 3.38
N PRO A 40 3.38 -14.98 2.34
CA PRO A 40 2.99 -13.59 2.52
C PRO A 40 1.60 -13.56 3.18
N ILE A 41 1.53 -13.20 4.46
CA ILE A 41 0.27 -12.74 5.06
C ILE A 41 0.05 -11.32 4.53
N TRP A 42 -0.63 -11.20 3.39
CA TRP A 42 -1.04 -9.92 2.83
C TRP A 42 -2.52 -9.73 3.12
N GLY A 43 -2.81 -8.84 4.07
CA GLY A 43 -4.17 -8.37 4.34
C GLY A 43 -4.42 -7.01 3.69
N THR A 44 -5.28 -6.22 4.33
CA THR A 44 -5.44 -4.81 3.95
C THR A 44 -4.24 -3.97 4.38
N LEU A 45 -4.04 -2.83 3.73
CA LEU A 45 -3.00 -1.86 4.09
C LEU A 45 -3.07 -1.47 5.57
N GLU A 46 -4.29 -1.27 6.10
CA GLU A 46 -4.53 -1.01 7.52
C GLU A 46 -4.02 -2.16 8.39
N GLN A 47 -4.37 -3.41 8.08
CA GLN A 47 -3.96 -4.57 8.88
C GLN A 47 -2.45 -4.73 8.92
N ALA A 48 -1.79 -4.72 7.77
CA ALA A 48 -0.33 -4.87 7.70
C ALA A 48 0.40 -3.73 8.42
N SER A 49 -0.17 -2.53 8.38
CA SER A 49 0.37 -1.38 9.10
C SER A 49 0.18 -1.52 10.62
N LYS A 50 -1.01 -1.94 11.07
CA LYS A 50 -1.29 -2.19 12.49
C LYS A 50 -0.45 -3.33 13.07
N GLU A 51 -0.15 -4.37 12.29
CA GLU A 51 0.78 -5.44 12.68
C GLU A 51 2.18 -4.91 12.98
N LYS A 52 2.62 -3.90 12.23
CA LYS A 52 3.89 -3.20 12.45
C LYS A 52 3.81 -2.11 13.52
N LYS A 53 2.66 -1.97 14.21
CA LYS A 53 2.37 -0.93 15.21
C LYS A 53 2.35 0.49 14.66
N PHE A 54 1.97 0.66 13.40
CA PHE A 54 1.64 1.99 12.87
C PHE A 54 0.24 2.42 13.33
N ASP A 55 0.12 3.69 13.67
CA ASP A 55 -1.15 4.34 14.02
C ASP A 55 -1.97 4.69 12.77
N ASP A 56 -3.28 4.91 12.96
CA ASP A 56 -4.20 5.30 11.89
C ASP A 56 -3.73 6.57 11.14
N ASN A 57 -3.12 7.54 11.83
CA ASN A 57 -2.54 8.72 11.19
C ASN A 57 -1.42 8.36 10.18
N GLN A 58 -0.56 7.39 10.51
CA GLN A 58 0.49 6.93 9.60
C GLN A 58 -0.10 6.20 8.40
N ILE A 59 -1.15 5.42 8.63
CA ILE A 59 -1.87 4.70 7.58
C ILE A 59 -2.49 5.68 6.59
N GLU A 60 -3.11 6.76 7.07
CA GLU A 60 -3.63 7.82 6.18
C GLU A 60 -2.53 8.48 5.35
N ILE A 61 -1.36 8.74 5.95
CA ILE A 61 -0.19 9.26 5.21
C ILE A 61 0.24 8.27 4.13
N PHE A 62 0.25 6.96 4.42
CA PHE A 62 0.61 5.93 3.44
C PHE A 62 -0.38 5.91 2.28
N VAL A 63 -1.67 6.01 2.57
CA VAL A 63 -2.71 6.09 1.54
C VAL A 63 -2.52 7.33 0.67
N ASP A 64 -2.28 8.50 1.25
CA ASP A 64 -2.05 9.73 0.49
C ASP A 64 -0.81 9.62 -0.41
N ASP A 65 0.30 9.10 0.13
CA ASP A 65 1.55 8.93 -0.63
C ASP A 65 1.37 7.95 -1.79
N LEU A 66 0.73 6.80 -1.55
CA LEU A 66 0.40 5.82 -2.59
C LEU A 66 -0.46 6.42 -3.70
N ASN A 67 -1.51 7.19 -3.35
CA ASN A 67 -2.33 7.89 -4.34
C ASN A 67 -1.52 8.90 -5.16
N ARG A 68 -0.58 9.62 -4.53
CA ARG A 68 0.32 10.56 -5.23
C ARG A 68 1.29 9.84 -6.16
N LEU A 69 1.86 8.72 -5.73
CA LEU A 69 2.77 7.90 -6.54
C LEU A 69 2.05 7.42 -7.79
N ILE A 70 0.86 6.83 -7.65
CA ILE A 70 0.07 6.34 -8.77
C ILE A 70 -0.30 7.47 -9.75
N PHE A 71 -0.65 8.64 -9.21
CA PHE A 71 -0.95 9.80 -10.05
C PHE A 71 0.27 10.23 -10.88
N LYS A 72 1.48 10.18 -10.31
CA LYS A 72 2.71 10.50 -11.05
C LYS A 72 3.05 9.46 -12.11
N SER A 73 2.87 8.18 -11.83
CA SER A 73 3.23 7.10 -12.75
C SER A 73 2.37 7.05 -14.01
N ASN A 74 1.11 7.51 -13.94
CA ASN A 74 0.20 7.61 -15.09
C ASN A 74 0.48 8.83 -16.00
N LEU A 75 1.48 9.66 -15.67
CA LEU A 75 1.79 10.91 -16.38
C LEU A 75 3.02 10.82 -17.32
N SER A 76 3.51 9.61 -17.64
CA SER A 76 4.57 9.39 -18.65
C SER A 76 4.03 9.09 -20.04
#